data_AF-A0A2G6GRG3-F1
#
_entry.id   AF-A0A2G6GRG3-F1
#
_cell.length_a   1.000
_cell.length_b   1.000
_cell.length_c   1.000
_cell.angle_alpha   90.00
_cell.angle_beta   90.00
_cell.angle_gamma   90.00
#
_symmetry.space_group_name_H-M   'P 1'
#
loop_
_entity.id
_entity.type
_entity.pdbx_description
1 polymer ?
#
loop_
_entity_poly.entity_id
_entity_poly.type
_entity_poly.pdbx_seq_one_letter_code
_entity_poly.pdbx_strand_id
1 'polypeptide(L)' 'MHGAAAATRDWAGYVVGPYTSTPKLTTGAGDNFNAGFCNGLLRGFTTEECLATGVNTSGFYVRNAHSPSKQELIAFLRS' A
#
# COMPACT_ATOMS: atom_id res chain seq x y z
N MET A 1 -7.89 -13.66 -2.89
CA MET A 1 -7.16 -12.93 -1.84
C MET A 1 -6.37 -11.82 -2.52
N HIS A 2 -6.63 -10.55 -2.21
CA HIS A 2 -5.96 -9.40 -2.81
C HIS A 2 -5.38 -8.54 -1.68
N GLY A 3 -4.06 -8.49 -1.55
CA GLY A 3 -3.38 -7.90 -0.40
C GLY A 3 -1.92 -8.33 -0.33
N ALA A 4 -1.26 -8.02 0.79
CA ALA A 4 0.16 -8.31 1.00
C ALA A 4 0.39 -8.93 2.38
N ALA A 5 1.39 -9.80 2.46
CA ALA A 5 1.85 -10.42 3.70
C ALA A 5 3.27 -9.95 4.04
N ALA A 6 3.59 -9.91 5.32
CA ALA A 6 4.95 -9.75 5.81
C ALA A 6 5.16 -10.57 7.08
N ALA A 7 6.42 -10.91 7.32
CA ALA A 7 6.85 -11.59 8.54
C ALA A 7 8.14 -10.94 9.06
N THR A 8 8.24 -10.92 10.38
CA THR A 8 9.42 -10.61 11.17
C THR A 8 9.69 -11.82 12.06
N ARG A 9 10.73 -11.76 12.90
CA ARG A 9 11.02 -12.83 13.86
C ARG A 9 9.85 -13.07 14.83
N ASP A 10 9.16 -12.00 15.24
CA ASP A 10 8.24 -12.02 16.37
C ASP A 10 6.77 -11.80 15.93
N TRP A 11 6.52 -11.56 14.63
CA TRP A 11 5.19 -11.26 14.08
C TRP A 11 5.08 -11.66 12.62
N ALA A 12 3.91 -12.15 12.21
CA ALA A 12 3.54 -12.30 10.81
C ALA A 12 2.08 -11.91 10.61
N GLY A 13 1.76 -11.32 9.46
CA GLY A 13 0.41 -10.88 9.17
C GLY A 13 0.15 -10.62 7.69
N TYR A 14 -1.12 -10.39 7.40
CA TYR A 14 -1.64 -10.13 6.07
C TYR A 14 -2.57 -8.93 6.13
N VAL A 15 -2.35 -7.96 5.25
CA VAL A 15 -3.24 -6.80 5.09
C VAL A 15 -3.98 -6.94 3.76
N VAL A 16 -5.31 -6.91 3.85
CA VAL A 16 -6.19 -6.87 2.68
C VAL A 16 -5.95 -5.55 1.95
N GLY A 17 -5.64 -5.65 0.65
CA GLY A 17 -5.44 -4.49 -0.20
C GLY A 17 -6.74 -4.06 -0.88
N PRO A 18 -6.88 -2.77 -1.20
CA PRO A 18 -8.05 -2.30 -1.93
C PRO A 18 -8.03 -2.82 -3.37
N TYR A 19 -8.89 -3.77 -3.68
CA TYR A 19 -9.03 -4.41 -4.99
C TYR A 19 -9.91 -3.61 -5.97
N THR A 20 -9.51 -3.55 -7.24
CA THR A 20 -10.34 -3.03 -8.34
C THR A 20 -10.24 -3.99 -9.52
N SER A 21 -11.38 -4.31 -10.14
CA SER A 21 -11.43 -5.10 -11.37
C SER A 21 -11.11 -4.28 -12.62
N THR A 22 -11.11 -2.94 -12.51
CA THR A 22 -10.87 -2.01 -13.61
C THR A 22 -9.74 -1.03 -13.28
N PRO A 23 -8.49 -1.50 -13.13
CA PRO A 23 -7.35 -0.59 -12.95
C PRO A 23 -7.14 0.25 -14.21
N LYS A 24 -6.75 1.52 -14.03
CA LYS A 24 -6.32 2.40 -15.15
C LYS A 24 -4.96 1.98 -15.70
N LEU A 25 -4.07 1.49 -14.84
CA LEU A 25 -2.87 0.75 -15.25
C LEU A 25 -2.41 -0.25 -14.18
N THR A 26 -1.56 -1.20 -14.59
CA THR A 26 -1.09 -2.31 -13.75
C THR A 26 0.44 -2.34 -13.59
N THR A 27 1.19 -1.78 -14.54
CA THR A 27 2.64 -1.61 -14.43
C THR A 27 2.98 -0.60 -13.35
N GLY A 28 4.07 -0.77 -12.60
CA GLY A 28 4.46 0.14 -11.51
C GLY A 28 3.66 0.02 -10.20
N ALA A 29 2.67 -0.89 -10.13
CA ALA A 29 1.91 -1.15 -8.90
C ALA A 29 2.81 -1.63 -7.75
N GLY A 30 3.81 -2.47 -8.06
CA GLY A 30 4.80 -2.97 -7.10
C GLY A 30 5.77 -1.88 -6.63
N ASP A 31 6.20 -0.99 -7.52
CA ASP A 31 7.07 0.14 -7.16
C ASP A 31 6.36 1.09 -6.21
N ASN A 32 5.07 1.37 -6.47
CA ASN A 32 4.23 2.17 -5.59
C ASN A 32 3.94 1.48 -4.26
N PHE A 33 3.76 0.15 -4.27
CA PHE A 33 3.70 -0.63 -3.02
C PHE A 33 4.98 -0.44 -2.19
N ASN A 34 6.15 -0.64 -2.79
CA ASN A 34 7.45 -0.51 -2.10
C ASN A 34 7.69 0.93 -1.62
N ALA A 35 7.34 1.93 -2.42
CA ALA A 35 7.44 3.34 -2.01
C ALA A 35 6.55 3.62 -0.79
N GLY A 36 5.31 3.13 -0.77
CA GLY A 36 4.39 3.25 0.36
C GLY A 36 4.90 2.53 1.62
N PHE A 37 5.44 1.33 1.46
CA PHE A 37 6.02 0.53 2.55
C PHE A 37 7.25 1.22 3.16
N CYS A 38 8.22 1.62 2.33
CA CYS A 38 9.42 2.35 2.74
C CYS A 38 9.09 3.69 3.40
N ASN A 39 8.06 4.39 2.91
CA ASN A 39 7.56 5.61 3.53
C ASN A 39 7.05 5.37 4.97
N GLY A 40 6.45 4.20 5.24
CA GLY A 40 6.10 3.76 6.60
C GLY A 40 7.33 3.45 7.46
N LEU A 41 8.29 2.70 6.92
CA LEU A 41 9.56 2.39 7.61
C LEU A 41 10.28 3.67 8.06
N LEU A 42 10.40 4.65 7.17
CA LEU A 42 11.05 5.94 7.45
C LEU A 42 10.33 6.75 8.55
N ARG A 43 9.07 6.44 8.86
CA ARG A 43 8.28 7.07 9.92
C ARG A 43 8.26 6.25 11.22
N GLY A 44 8.94 5.11 11.26
CA GLY A 44 8.96 4.23 12.44
C GLY A 44 7.65 3.47 12.66
N PHE A 45 6.88 3.22 11.60
CA PHE A 45 5.66 2.43 11.68
C PHE A 45 5.96 0.94 11.91
N THR A 46 5.00 0.25 12.51
CA THR A 46 5.03 -1.22 12.63
C THR A 46 5.00 -1.89 11.25
N THR A 47 5.38 -3.16 11.18
CA THR A 47 5.33 -3.93 9.91
C THR A 47 3.92 -3.98 9.33
N GLU A 48 2.89 -4.10 10.17
CA GLU A 48 1.49 -4.08 9.75
C GLU A 48 1.08 -2.73 9.15
N GLU A 49 1.45 -1.62 9.79
CA GLU A 49 1.19 -0.27 9.28
C GLU A 49 1.97 0.00 7.98
N CYS A 50 3.20 -0.53 7.84
CA CYS A 50 3.95 -0.44 6.59
C CYS A 50 3.27 -1.23 5.46
N LEU A 51 2.70 -2.40 5.75
CA LEU A 51 1.86 -3.13 4.78
C LEU A 51 0.65 -2.29 4.40
N ALA A 52 -0.03 -1.68 5.37
CA ALA A 52 -1.19 -0.83 5.12
C ALA A 52 -0.86 0.36 4.22
N THR A 53 0.26 1.05 4.43
CA THR A 53 0.70 2.14 3.55
C THR A 53 1.09 1.62 2.16
N GLY A 54 1.76 0.47 2.06
CA GLY A 54 2.14 -0.16 0.80
C GLY A 54 0.92 -0.53 -0.06
N VAL A 55 -0.01 -1.32 0.48
CA VAL A 55 -1.19 -1.77 -0.28
C VAL A 55 -2.08 -0.61 -0.70
N ASN A 56 -2.20 0.43 0.14
CA ASN A 56 -3.01 1.61 -0.18
C ASN A 56 -2.33 2.52 -1.22
N THR A 57 -1.01 2.69 -1.16
CA THR A 57 -0.27 3.43 -2.19
C THR A 57 -0.40 2.74 -3.56
N SER A 58 -0.24 1.42 -3.59
CA SER A 58 -0.43 0.62 -4.82
C SER A 58 -1.86 0.70 -5.33
N GLY A 59 -2.85 0.54 -4.43
CA GLY A 59 -4.26 0.59 -4.78
C GLY A 59 -4.73 1.94 -5.29
N PHE A 60 -4.23 3.03 -4.71
CA PHE A 60 -4.49 4.38 -5.21
C PHE A 60 -3.89 4.53 -6.61
N TYR A 61 -2.63 4.13 -6.78
CA TYR A 61 -1.89 4.29 -8.02
C TYR A 61 -2.58 3.61 -9.20
N VAL A 62 -2.98 2.33 -9.05
CA VAL A 62 -3.64 1.60 -10.15
C VAL A 62 -5.01 2.18 -10.51
N ARG A 63 -5.65 2.95 -9.62
CA ARG A 63 -6.93 3.63 -9.86
C ARG A 63 -6.78 5.03 -10.44
N ASN A 64 -5.68 5.71 -10.17
CA ASN A 64 -5.52 7.14 -10.46
C ASN A 64 -4.43 7.45 -11.50
N ALA A 65 -3.57 6.49 -11.80
CA ALA A 65 -2.47 6.61 -12.73
C ALA A 65 -1.34 7.59 -12.36
N HIS A 66 -1.25 7.94 -11.08
CA HIS A 66 -0.13 8.66 -10.49
C HIS A 66 0.07 8.23 -9.04
N SER A 67 1.27 8.44 -8.49
CA SER A 67 1.53 8.19 -7.08
C SER A 67 0.75 9.18 -6.21
N PRO A 68 0.20 8.75 -5.06
CA PRO A 68 -0.56 9.64 -4.20
C PRO A 68 0.34 10.68 -3.52
N SER A 69 -0.17 11.89 -3.36
CA SER A 69 0.30 12.82 -2.34
C SER A 69 0.00 12.30 -0.93
N LYS A 70 0.58 12.92 0.10
CA LYS A 70 0.32 12.56 1.50
C LYS A 70 -1.18 12.64 1.83
N GLN A 71 -1.85 13.70 1.40
CA GLN A 71 -3.26 13.95 1.69
C GLN A 71 -4.16 12.94 0.97
N GLU A 72 -3.87 12.61 -0.29
CA GLU A 72 -4.59 11.59 -1.05
C GLU A 72 -4.43 10.21 -0.44
N LEU A 73 -3.22 9.84 -0.01
CA LEU A 73 -2.99 8.56 0.66
C LEU A 73 -3.76 8.47 1.99
N ILE A 74 -3.78 9.55 2.79
CA ILE A 74 -4.55 9.60 4.03
C ILE A 74 -6.06 9.47 3.76
N ALA A 75 -6.58 10.15 2.73
CA ALA A 75 -7.98 10.05 2.35
C ALA A 75 -8.33 8.62 1.90
N PHE A 76 -7.45 8.00 1.09
CA PHE A 76 -7.64 6.64 0.59
C PHE A 76 -7.55 5.58 1.70
N LEU A 77 -6.68 5.78 2.70
CA LEU A 77 -6.61 4.91 3.88
C LEU A 77 -7.88 4.94 4.75
N ARG A 78 -8.72 5.97 4.61
CA ARG A 78 -9.95 6.17 5.39
C ARG A 78 -11.23 5.79 4.65
N SER A 79 -11.13 5.41 3.38
CA SER A 79 -12.28 5.06 2.53
C SER A 79 -12.75 3.63 2.70
#